data_AF-A0A4Y2HYG5-F1
#
_entry.id   AF-A0A4Y2HYG5-F1
#
_cell.length_a   1.000
_cell.length_b   1.000
_cell.length_c   1.000
_cell.angle_alpha   90.00
_cell.angle_beta   90.00
_cell.angle_gamma   90.00
#
_symmetry.space_group_name_H-M   'P 1'
#
loop_
_entity.id
_entity.type
_entity.pdbx_description
1 polymer ?
#
loop_
_entity_poly.entity_id
_entity_poly.type
_entity_poly.pdbx_seq_one_letter_code
_entity_poly.pdbx_strand_id
1 'polypeptide(L)'
;MDKIVCSRNNRACMLRCCTDCPNNSESFKNYLSDLLKDYDEEIQFSQWINDGRMKLQTMTLSVEEFIELVTEKIVALIPHSYISKIQSTYLKNEKRKLKRR
;
A
#
# COMPACT_ATOMS: atom_id res chain seq x y z
N MET A 1 0.46 3.28 -7.03
CA MET A 1 -0.81 3.78 -6.44
C MET A 1 -1.84 4.12 -7.50
N ASP A 2 -1.44 4.47 -8.72
CA ASP A 2 -2.38 4.89 -9.78
C ASP A 2 -3.29 3.77 -10.31
N LYS A 3 -3.06 2.52 -9.84
CA LYS A 3 -3.91 1.33 -10.06
C LYS A 3 -4.91 1.07 -8.93
N ILE A 4 -4.92 1.89 -7.87
CA ILE A 4 -5.79 1.69 -6.68
C ILE A 4 -6.46 2.97 -6.17
N VAL A 5 -5.95 4.15 -6.55
CA VAL A 5 -6.56 5.46 -6.26
C VAL A 5 -6.50 6.37 -7.49
N CYS A 6 -7.51 7.21 -7.68
CA CYS A 6 -7.57 8.15 -8.80
C CYS A 6 -6.50 9.25 -8.73
N SER A 7 -6.10 9.67 -7.52
CA SER A 7 -5.06 10.68 -7.34
C SER A 7 -4.33 10.53 -6.02
N ARG A 8 -2.99 10.47 -6.11
CA ARG A 8 -2.08 10.38 -4.95
C ARG A 8 -2.01 11.68 -4.13
N ASN A 9 -2.44 12.79 -4.70
CA ASN A 9 -2.42 14.10 -4.05
C ASN A 9 -3.79 14.49 -3.47
N ASN A 10 -4.85 13.77 -3.84
CA ASN A 10 -6.18 14.03 -3.34
C ASN A 10 -6.39 13.32 -1.99
N ARG A 11 -6.76 14.10 -0.96
CA ARG A 11 -7.04 13.60 0.40
C ARG A 11 -8.14 12.55 0.40
N ALA A 12 -9.25 12.78 -0.29
CA ALA A 12 -10.38 11.86 -0.31
C ALA A 12 -10.00 10.54 -0.99
N CYS A 13 -9.21 10.58 -2.07
CA CYS A 13 -8.70 9.37 -2.73
C CYS A 13 -7.82 8.55 -1.78
N MET A 14 -6.84 9.20 -1.15
CA MET A 14 -5.86 8.51 -0.29
C MET A 14 -6.42 8.08 1.08
N LEU A 15 -7.49 8.73 1.55
CA LEU A 15 -8.21 8.34 2.76
C LEU A 15 -9.41 7.43 2.48
N ARG A 16 -9.54 6.91 1.24
CA ARG A 16 -10.62 5.99 0.84
C ARG A 16 -12.03 6.57 1.02
N CYS A 17 -12.18 7.89 0.91
CA CYS A 17 -13.45 8.61 0.97
C CYS A 17 -13.93 9.09 -0.42
N CYS A 18 -13.22 8.75 -1.50
CA CYS A 18 -13.58 9.15 -2.85
C CYS A 18 -14.53 8.12 -3.48
N THR A 19 -15.67 8.58 -4.00
CA THR A 19 -16.67 7.76 -4.69
C THR A 19 -16.21 7.29 -6.07
N ASP A 20 -15.33 8.07 -6.70
CA ASP A 20 -14.87 7.84 -8.07
C ASP A 20 -13.63 6.94 -8.12
N CYS A 21 -12.98 6.72 -6.97
CA CYS A 21 -11.94 5.70 -6.87
C CYS A 21 -12.56 4.34 -7.14
N PRO A 22 -11.86 3.43 -7.84
CA PRO A 22 -12.23 2.02 -7.83
C PRO A 22 -12.23 1.56 -6.37
N ASN A 23 -13.43 1.55 -5.77
CA ASN A 23 -13.61 1.20 -4.37
C ASN A 23 -13.33 -0.29 -4.17
N ASN A 24 -13.52 -1.09 -5.23
CA ASN A 24 -12.98 -2.43 -5.33
C ASN A 24 -11.50 -2.35 -5.69
N SER A 25 -10.68 -3.08 -4.96
CA SER A 25 -9.27 -3.28 -5.31
C SER A 25 -9.08 -4.11 -6.58
N GLU A 26 -10.15 -4.33 -7.36
CA GLU A 26 -10.21 -5.24 -8.49
C GLU A 26 -9.26 -4.84 -9.61
N SER A 27 -9.18 -3.55 -9.94
CA SER A 27 -8.24 -3.10 -10.98
C SER A 27 -6.78 -3.37 -10.59
N PHE A 28 -6.49 -3.37 -9.28
CA PHE A 28 -5.17 -3.71 -8.78
C PHE A 28 -4.96 -5.23 -8.75
N LYS A 29 -5.97 -6.00 -8.36
CA LYS A 29 -5.94 -7.47 -8.45
C LYS A 29 -5.70 -7.95 -9.87
N ASN A 30 -6.47 -7.46 -10.84
CA ASN A 30 -6.31 -7.79 -12.26
C ASN A 30 -4.91 -7.46 -12.76
N TYR A 31 -4.37 -6.29 -12.38
CA TYR A 31 -2.99 -5.94 -12.69
C TYR A 31 -1.99 -6.94 -12.11
N LEU A 32 -2.18 -7.41 -10.88
CA LEU A 32 -1.31 -8.41 -10.27
C LEU A 32 -1.47 -9.79 -10.92
N SER A 33 -2.70 -10.19 -11.24
CA SER A 33 -2.98 -11.43 -11.96
C SER A 33 -2.31 -11.45 -13.33
N ASP A 34 -2.42 -10.36 -14.09
CA ASP A 34 -1.75 -10.22 -15.40
C ASP A 34 -0.22 -10.22 -15.26
N LEU A 35 0.30 -9.63 -14.19
CA LEU A 35 1.75 -9.55 -13.91
C LEU A 35 2.33 -10.91 -13.52
N LEU A 36 1.55 -11.73 -12.80
CA LEU A 36 1.97 -13.02 -12.24
C LEU A 36 1.44 -14.21 -13.03
N LYS A 37 0.80 -14.00 -14.18
CA LYS A 37 0.17 -15.06 -14.99
C LYS A 37 1.12 -16.20 -15.41
N ASP A 38 2.42 -15.90 -15.53
CA ASP A 38 3.46 -16.83 -15.99
C ASP A 38 4.32 -17.36 -14.82
N TYR A 39 4.01 -17.00 -13.58
CA TYR A 39 4.70 -17.53 -12.40
C TYR A 39 4.22 -18.94 -12.05
N ASP A 40 5.09 -19.72 -11.39
CA ASP A 40 4.73 -21.01 -10.79
C ASP A 40 3.49 -20.87 -9.89
N GLU A 41 2.78 -21.98 -9.64
CA GLU A 41 1.56 -22.00 -8.81
C GLU A 41 1.77 -21.41 -7.40
N GLU A 42 3.02 -21.40 -6.91
CA GLU A 42 3.39 -20.92 -5.58
C GLU A 42 4.44 -19.80 -5.61
N ILE A 43 4.27 -18.82 -4.72
CA ILE A 43 5.18 -17.68 -4.51
C ILE A 43 5.82 -17.80 -3.13
N GLN A 44 7.15 -17.86 -3.10
CA GLN A 44 7.93 -17.82 -1.88
C GLN A 44 8.42 -16.40 -1.57
N PHE A 45 8.16 -15.91 -0.36
CA PHE A 45 8.58 -14.57 0.08
C PHE A 45 8.85 -14.53 1.59
N SER A 46 9.54 -13.48 2.06
CA SER A 46 9.78 -13.27 3.50
C SER A 46 8.93 -12.13 4.04
N GLN A 47 8.31 -12.32 5.21
CA GLN A 47 7.49 -11.34 5.89
C GLN A 47 7.82 -11.25 7.38
N TRP A 48 7.76 -10.03 7.91
CA TRP A 48 7.80 -9.81 9.35
C TRP A 48 6.45 -10.15 9.99
N ILE A 49 6.45 -11.08 10.94
CA ILE A 49 5.26 -11.51 11.69
C ILE A 49 5.48 -11.20 13.16
N ASN A 50 4.40 -10.82 13.84
CA ASN A 50 4.39 -10.54 15.27
C ASN A 50 3.38 -11.46 15.98
N ASP A 51 3.88 -12.54 16.57
CA ASP A 51 3.12 -13.49 17.40
C ASP A 51 3.50 -13.38 18.88
N GLY A 52 3.92 -12.19 19.31
CA GLY A 52 4.48 -11.90 20.63
C GLY A 52 5.97 -11.54 20.58
N ARG A 53 6.67 -11.95 19.51
CA ARG A 53 7.99 -11.44 19.13
C ARG A 53 8.02 -11.14 17.64
N MET A 54 8.75 -10.10 17.25
CA MET A 54 8.96 -9.79 15.84
C MET A 54 9.95 -10.78 15.23
N LYS A 55 9.53 -11.53 14.22
CA LYS A 55 10.39 -12.47 13.48
C LYS A 55 10.19 -12.35 11.98
N LEU A 56 11.26 -12.56 11.23
CA LEU A 56 11.20 -12.69 9.77
C LEU A 56 10.90 -14.15 9.45
N GLN A 57 9.79 -14.40 8.77
CA GLN A 57 9.36 -15.73 8.40
C GLN A 57 9.25 -15.84 6.89
N THR A 58 9.79 -16.92 6.32
CA THR A 58 9.56 -17.27 4.92
C THR A 58 8.21 -17.97 4.80
N MET A 59 7.40 -17.50 3.87
CA MET A 59 6.09 -18.03 3.53
C MET A 59 6.10 -18.48 2.08
N THR A 60 5.28 -19.48 1.79
CA THR A 60 4.95 -19.94 0.45
C THR A 60 3.44 -19.94 0.36
N LEU A 61 2.88 -19.24 -0.62
CA LEU A 61 1.44 -19.10 -0.85
C LEU A 61 1.14 -19.37 -2.32
N SER A 62 -0.10 -19.76 -2.65
CA SER A 62 -0.50 -19.77 -4.07
C SER A 62 -0.44 -18.37 -4.67
N VAL A 63 -0.37 -18.27 -5.99
CA VAL A 63 -0.45 -16.97 -6.69
C VAL A 63 -1.74 -16.23 -6.30
N GLU A 64 -2.89 -16.89 -6.24
CA GLU A 64 -4.14 -16.23 -5.84
C GLU A 64 -4.11 -15.73 -4.40
N GLU A 65 -3.63 -16.56 -3.47
CA GLU A 65 -3.52 -16.18 -2.05
C GLU A 65 -2.56 -15.00 -1.85
N PHE A 66 -1.45 -14.98 -2.60
CA PHE A 66 -0.50 -13.88 -2.58
C PHE A 66 -1.11 -12.58 -3.11
N ILE A 67 -1.87 -12.64 -4.20
CA ILE A 67 -2.55 -11.47 -4.78
C ILE A 67 -3.55 -10.87 -3.78
N GLU A 68 -4.34 -11.71 -3.11
CA GLU A 68 -5.26 -11.25 -2.06
C GLU A 68 -4.50 -10.59 -0.90
N LEU A 69 -3.45 -11.24 -0.40
CA LEU A 69 -2.64 -10.72 0.69
C LEU A 69 -2.02 -9.36 0.35
N VAL A 70 -1.36 -9.24 -0.79
CA VAL A 70 -0.73 -7.97 -1.21
C VAL A 70 -1.78 -6.89 -1.39
N THR A 71 -2.93 -7.24 -1.96
CA THR A 71 -4.02 -6.30 -2.16
C THR A 71 -4.52 -5.74 -0.83
N GLU A 72 -4.81 -6.60 0.15
CA GLU A 72 -5.25 -6.20 1.49
C GLU A 72 -4.23 -5.28 2.16
N LYS A 73 -2.94 -5.66 2.14
CA LYS A 73 -1.86 -4.89 2.77
C LYS A 73 -1.68 -3.52 2.10
N ILE A 74 -1.72 -3.45 0.77
CA ILE A 74 -1.60 -2.19 0.05
C ILE A 74 -2.78 -1.28 0.37
N VAL A 75 -4.01 -1.79 0.36
CA VAL A 75 -5.22 -1.02 0.73
C VAL A 75 -5.07 -0.42 2.13
N ALA A 76 -4.61 -1.20 3.10
CA ALA A 76 -4.37 -0.72 4.46
C ALA A 76 -3.27 0.35 4.55
N LEU A 77 -2.28 0.33 3.65
CA LEU A 77 -1.16 1.27 3.62
C LEU A 77 -1.45 2.59 2.88
N ILE A 78 -2.52 2.68 2.08
CA ILE A 78 -2.86 3.90 1.32
C ILE A 78 -2.98 5.12 2.26
N PRO A 79 -3.77 5.09 3.35
CA PRO A 79 -3.91 6.26 4.22
C PRO A 79 -2.59 6.62 4.90
N HIS A 80 -1.83 5.61 5.34
CA HIS A 80 -0.53 5.81 5.98
C HIS A 80 0.45 6.56 5.07
N SER A 81 0.53 6.17 3.79
CA SER A 81 1.39 6.84 2.80
C SER A 81 1.08 8.34 2.69
N TYR A 82 -0.20 8.70 2.66
CA TYR A 82 -0.62 10.10 2.58
C TYR A 82 -0.35 10.86 3.87
N ILE A 83 -0.71 10.29 5.03
CA ILE A 83 -0.52 10.92 6.35
C ILE A 83 0.98 11.20 6.56
N SER A 84 1.85 10.22 6.31
CA SER A 84 3.30 10.37 6.44
C SER A 84 3.86 11.50 5.55
N LYS A 85 3.38 11.61 4.30
CA LYS A 85 3.76 12.70 3.39
C LYS A 85 3.34 14.07 3.92
N ILE A 86 2.09 14.20 4.39
CA ILE A 86 1.56 15.47 4.91
C ILE A 86 2.29 15.88 6.19
N GLN A 87 2.46 14.96 7.14
CA GLN A 87 3.22 15.20 8.38
C GLN A 87 4.65 15.64 8.07
N SER A 88 5.35 14.92 7.19
CA SER A 88 6.72 15.26 6.78
C SER A 88 6.80 16.65 6.14
N THR A 89 5.82 17.00 5.30
CA THR A 89 5.78 18.30 4.62
C THR A 89 5.54 19.43 5.61
N TYR A 90 4.60 19.24 6.54
CA TYR A 90 4.29 20.19 7.61
C TYR A 90 5.53 20.45 8.48
N LEU A 91 6.16 19.40 8.99
CA LEU A 91 7.37 19.52 9.83
C LEU A 91 8.53 20.20 9.10
N LYS A 92 8.74 19.90 7.81
CA LYS A 92 9.76 20.58 6.98
C LYS A 92 9.48 22.09 6.85
N ASN A 93 8.21 22.47 6.68
CA ASN A 93 7.82 23.86 6.57
C ASN A 93 7.99 24.62 7.88
N GLU A 94 7.58 24.04 9.02
CA GLU A 94 7.78 24.63 10.34
C GLU A 94 9.26 24.80 10.67
N LYS A 95 10.09 23.77 10.40
CA LYS A 95 11.55 23.87 10.57
C LYS A 95 12.16 25.00 9.73
N ARG A 96 11.65 25.24 8.51
CA ARG A 96 12.13 26.33 7.64
C ARG A 96 11.77 27.71 8.19
N LYS A 97 10.58 27.87 8.78
CA LYS A 97 10.16 29.14 9.41
C LYS A 97 11.06 29.51 10.59
N LEU A 98 11.48 28.52 11.38
CA LEU A 98 12.37 28.74 12.52
C LEU A 98 13.79 29.14 12.10
N LYS A 99 14.31 28.64 10.96
CA LYS A 99 15.64 29.01 10.44
C LYS A 99 15.74 30.40 9.81
N ARG A 100 14.59 31.03 9.51
CA ARG A 100 14.53 32.37 8.89
C ARG A 100 14.39 33.48 9.93
N ARG A 101 14.35 33.13 11.21
CA ARG A 101 14.47 34.04 12.36
C ARG A 101 15.91 34.03 12.82
#